data_AF-A0A937UAU2-F1
#
_entry.id   AF-A0A937UAU2-F1
#
_cell.length_a   1.000
_cell.length_b   1.000
_cell.length_c   1.000
_cell.angle_alpha   90.00
_cell.angle_beta   90.00
_cell.angle_gamma   90.00
#
_symmetry.space_group_name_H-M   'P 1'
#
loop_
_entity.id
_entity.type
_entity.pdbx_description
1 polymer ?
#
loop_
_entity_poly.entity_id
_entity_poly.type
_entity_poly.pdbx_seq_one_letter_code
_entity_poly.pdbx_strand_id
1 'polypeptide(L)'
;MSKIRNNITYYANGCIAIVEAAATGEFDAGFGWAAFHHLEPGRIEVIELPKEQQVLRGTGVGMLSFAKNIEPARKFMDFLTTPESRAFYQEFGWVVEDD
;
A
#
# COMPACT_ATOMS: atom_id res chain seq x y z
N MET A 1 0.53 -21.72 -19.25
CA MET A 1 0.21 -20.65 -18.29
C MET A 1 1.00 -20.90 -17.01
N SER A 2 1.40 -19.87 -16.25
CA SER A 2 2.17 -20.08 -15.01
C SER A 2 1.31 -20.82 -13.97
N LYS A 3 1.93 -21.69 -13.15
CA LYS A 3 1.24 -22.48 -12.12
C LYS A 3 0.41 -21.61 -11.15
N ILE A 4 0.83 -20.35 -10.93
CA ILE A 4 0.12 -19.41 -10.05
C ILE A 4 -1.21 -18.94 -10.65
N ARG A 5 -1.29 -18.65 -11.96
CA ARG A 5 -2.50 -18.08 -12.57
C ARG A 5 -3.73 -18.97 -12.41
N ASN A 6 -3.54 -20.29 -12.41
CA ASN A 6 -4.65 -21.24 -12.26
C ASN A 6 -5.19 -21.30 -10.83
N ASN A 7 -4.44 -20.79 -9.85
CA ASN A 7 -4.82 -20.78 -8.43
C ASN A 7 -5.44 -19.43 -8.01
N ILE A 8 -5.58 -18.47 -8.93
CA ILE A 8 -6.21 -17.17 -8.62
C ILE A 8 -7.73 -17.35 -8.68
N THR A 9 -8.36 -17.44 -7.52
CA THR A 9 -9.82 -17.66 -7.35
C THR A 9 -10.59 -16.37 -7.10
N TYR A 10 -9.91 -15.30 -6.68
CA TYR A 10 -10.53 -14.04 -6.28
C TYR A 10 -9.79 -12.84 -6.90
N TYR A 11 -10.55 -11.86 -7.40
CA TYR A 11 -10.04 -10.60 -7.94
C TYR A 11 -10.76 -9.44 -7.23
N ALA A 12 -10.03 -8.73 -6.39
CA ALA A 12 -10.58 -7.63 -5.60
C ALA A 12 -10.57 -6.30 -6.36
N ASN A 13 -11.54 -5.44 -6.06
CA ASN A 13 -11.60 -4.08 -6.58
C ASN A 13 -10.83 -3.06 -5.72
N GLY A 14 -10.21 -3.49 -4.61
CA GLY A 14 -9.43 -2.62 -3.73
C GLY A 14 -8.85 -3.35 -2.52
N CYS A 15 -7.96 -2.68 -1.80
CA CYS A 15 -7.21 -3.26 -0.67
C CYS A 15 -8.10 -3.78 0.46
N ILE A 16 -9.14 -3.02 0.84
CA ILE A 16 -10.05 -3.40 1.93
C ILE A 16 -10.78 -4.71 1.58
N ALA A 17 -11.17 -4.89 0.32
CA ALA A 17 -11.85 -6.10 -0.12
C ALA A 17 -10.94 -7.33 -0.06
N ILE A 18 -9.64 -7.19 -0.35
CA ILE A 18 -8.67 -8.28 -0.17
C ILE A 18 -8.55 -8.65 1.31
N VAL A 19 -8.40 -7.66 2.18
CA VAL A 19 -8.19 -7.90 3.61
C VAL A 19 -9.42 -8.57 4.23
N GLU A 20 -10.63 -8.10 3.94
CA GLU A 20 -11.84 -8.71 4.49
C GLU A 20 -12.05 -10.13 3.98
N ALA A 21 -11.88 -10.37 2.67
CA ALA A 21 -12.02 -11.72 2.09
C ALA A 21 -10.97 -12.71 2.63
N ALA A 22 -9.75 -12.23 2.93
CA ALA A 22 -8.74 -13.05 3.64
C ALA A 22 -9.19 -13.37 5.07
N ALA A 23 -9.67 -12.35 5.79
CA ALA A 23 -10.10 -12.48 7.19
C ALA A 23 -11.35 -13.37 7.37
N THR A 24 -12.19 -13.48 6.34
CA THR A 24 -13.36 -14.37 6.32
C THR A 24 -13.07 -15.75 5.74
N GLY A 25 -11.86 -15.99 5.22
CA GLY A 25 -11.44 -17.29 4.69
C GLY A 25 -11.96 -17.62 3.29
N GLU A 26 -12.27 -16.62 2.46
CA GLU A 26 -12.70 -16.83 1.07
C GLU A 26 -11.57 -17.37 0.17
N PHE A 27 -10.31 -17.19 0.58
CA PHE A 27 -9.12 -17.74 -0.05
C PHE A 27 -8.01 -18.01 0.99
N ASP A 28 -7.02 -18.82 0.61
CA ASP A 28 -5.91 -19.21 1.53
C ASP A 28 -4.83 -18.13 1.67
N ALA A 29 -4.54 -17.39 0.59
CA ALA A 29 -3.54 -16.32 0.59
C ALA A 29 -3.89 -15.23 -0.43
N GLY A 30 -3.60 -13.97 -0.07
CA GLY A 30 -3.78 -12.80 -0.92
C GLY A 30 -2.47 -12.03 -1.08
N PHE A 31 -2.27 -11.42 -2.25
CA PHE A 31 -1.16 -10.50 -2.48
C PHE A 31 -1.57 -9.08 -2.10
N GLY A 32 -0.74 -8.42 -1.30
CA GLY A 32 -1.03 -7.09 -0.74
C GLY A 32 0.21 -6.24 -0.58
N TRP A 33 0.02 -5.05 0.00
CA TRP A 33 1.10 -4.15 0.37
C TRP A 33 1.43 -4.30 1.85
N ALA A 34 2.67 -3.97 2.25
CA ALA A 34 3.11 -4.01 3.65
C ALA A 34 2.20 -3.20 4.60
N ALA A 35 1.50 -2.19 4.08
CA ALA A 35 0.49 -1.42 4.81
C ALA A 35 -0.63 -2.28 5.43
N PHE A 36 -0.88 -3.50 4.94
CA PHE A 36 -1.94 -4.38 5.45
C PHE A 36 -1.70 -4.83 6.89
N HIS A 37 -0.45 -4.82 7.37
CA HIS A 37 -0.12 -5.04 8.79
C HIS A 37 -0.93 -4.13 9.73
N HIS A 38 -1.26 -2.92 9.29
CA HIS A 38 -1.95 -1.91 10.10
C HIS A 38 -3.47 -1.93 9.95
N LEU A 39 -4.02 -2.64 8.96
CA LEU A 39 -5.43 -2.55 8.62
C LEU A 39 -6.34 -3.40 9.52
N GLU A 40 -5.96 -4.66 9.80
CA GLU A 40 -6.80 -5.57 10.59
C GLU A 40 -5.95 -6.45 11.52
N PRO A 41 -5.46 -5.90 12.66
CA PRO A 41 -4.64 -6.65 13.60
C PRO A 41 -5.37 -7.90 14.13
N GLY A 42 -4.76 -9.07 13.97
CA GLY A 42 -5.23 -10.33 14.57
C GLY A 42 -6.27 -11.11 13.76
N ARG A 43 -6.69 -10.63 12.59
CA ARG A 43 -7.57 -11.37 11.67
C ARG A 43 -6.84 -11.96 10.46
N ILE A 44 -5.66 -11.45 10.15
CA ILE A 44 -4.80 -11.94 9.07
C ILE A 44 -3.36 -12.10 9.56
N GLU A 45 -2.64 -13.03 8.96
CA GLU A 45 -1.19 -13.13 9.06
C GLU A 45 -0.56 -12.48 7.82
N VAL A 46 0.49 -11.70 8.02
CA VAL A 46 1.25 -11.12 6.91
C VAL A 46 2.59 -11.82 6.82
N ILE A 47 2.84 -12.41 5.64
CA ILE A 47 4.08 -13.13 5.33
C ILE A 47 4.84 -12.32 4.29
N GLU A 48 6.07 -11.93 4.63
CA GLU A 48 6.93 -11.18 3.72
C GLU A 48 7.46 -12.09 2.60
N LEU A 49 7.38 -11.61 1.35
CA LEU A 49 7.93 -12.33 0.20
C LEU A 49 9.47 -12.32 0.20
N PRO A 50 10.12 -13.34 -0.38
CA PRO A 50 11.56 -13.31 -0.64
C PRO A 50 11.95 -12.04 -1.42
N LYS A 51 13.10 -11.43 -1.09
CA LYS A 51 13.53 -10.13 -1.64
C LYS A 51 13.54 -10.11 -3.17
N GLU A 52 13.90 -11.22 -3.81
CA GLU A 52 13.97 -11.34 -5.26
C GLU A 52 12.58 -11.37 -5.94
N GLN A 53 11.52 -11.56 -5.16
CA GLN A 53 10.12 -11.61 -5.61
C GLN A 53 9.32 -10.37 -5.20
N GLN A 54 9.86 -9.53 -4.31
CA GLN A 54 9.20 -8.32 -3.86
C GLN A 54 9.05 -7.33 -5.01
N VAL A 55 7.87 -6.73 -5.11
CA VAL A 55 7.59 -5.65 -6.06
C VAL A 55 7.48 -4.35 -5.28
N LEU A 56 8.37 -3.42 -5.55
CA LEU A 56 8.34 -2.08 -4.96
C LEU A 56 7.54 -1.13 -5.85
N ARG A 57 6.71 -0.29 -5.21
CA ARG A 57 5.92 0.76 -5.86
C ARG A 57 5.89 1.98 -4.96
N GLY A 58 6.24 3.14 -5.53
CA GLY A 58 6.08 4.43 -4.88
C GLY A 58 4.63 4.91 -4.91
N THR A 59 4.35 5.92 -4.08
CA THR A 59 3.10 6.68 -4.12
C THR A 59 3.37 8.10 -4.61
N GLY A 60 2.46 8.63 -5.42
CA GLY A 60 2.55 9.98 -5.97
C GLY A 60 1.43 10.86 -5.44
N VAL A 61 1.74 12.13 -5.21
CA VAL A 61 0.75 13.17 -4.89
C VAL A 61 0.67 14.16 -6.04
N GLY A 62 -0.54 14.56 -6.41
CA GLY A 62 -0.79 15.50 -7.48
C GLY A 62 -1.95 16.44 -7.15
N MET A 63 -1.83 17.69 -7.58
CA MET A 63 -2.89 18.67 -7.48
C MET A 63 -3.78 18.61 -8.73
N LEU A 64 -5.10 18.59 -8.52
CA LEU A 64 -6.07 18.65 -9.61
C LEU A 64 -5.96 19.99 -10.34
N SER A 65 -6.07 19.98 -11.67
CA SER A 65 -5.97 21.19 -12.50
C SER A 65 -7.04 22.24 -12.20
N PHE A 66 -8.16 21.83 -11.60
CA PHE A 66 -9.29 22.67 -11.20
C PHE A 66 -9.39 22.88 -9.69
N ALA A 67 -8.32 22.61 -8.93
CA ALA A 67 -8.29 22.86 -7.49
C ALA A 67 -8.53 24.35 -7.18
N LYS A 68 -9.38 24.64 -6.20
CA LYS A 68 -9.72 26.03 -5.81
C LYS A 68 -8.71 26.62 -4.82
N ASN A 69 -8.11 25.76 -3.99
CA ASN A 69 -7.20 26.15 -2.92
C ASN A 69 -5.75 25.83 -3.31
N ILE A 70 -5.24 26.48 -4.36
CA ILE A 70 -3.94 26.17 -4.97
C ILE A 70 -2.79 26.35 -3.97
N GLU A 71 -2.73 27.49 -3.29
CA GLU A 71 -1.62 27.81 -2.38
C GLU A 71 -1.56 26.85 -1.17
N PRO A 72 -2.67 26.57 -0.45
CA PRO A 72 -2.66 25.54 0.59
C PRO A 72 -2.30 24.15 0.07
N ALA A 73 -2.81 23.75 -1.09
CA ALA A 73 -2.52 22.45 -1.67
C ALA A 73 -1.03 22.29 -2.00
N ARG A 74 -0.40 23.32 -2.55
CA ARG A 74 1.04 23.33 -2.82
C ARG A 74 1.84 23.23 -1.53
N LYS A 75 1.52 24.02 -0.51
CA LYS A 75 2.18 23.94 0.81
C LYS A 75 2.08 22.54 1.42
N PHE A 76 0.94 21.87 1.27
CA PHE A 76 0.77 20.50 1.72
C PHE A 76 1.63 19.51 0.94
N MET A 77 1.65 19.62 -0.40
CA MET A 77 2.54 18.80 -1.24
C MET A 77 4.01 19.02 -0.90
N ASP A 78 4.43 20.26 -0.68
CA ASP A 78 5.80 20.60 -0.26
C ASP A 78 6.12 19.95 1.09
N PHE A 79 5.21 20.04 2.06
CA PHE A 79 5.36 19.38 3.37
C PHE A 79 5.56 17.86 3.24
N LEU A 80 4.77 17.18 2.40
CA LEU A 80 4.89 15.73 2.20
C LEU A 80 6.27 15.28 1.70
N THR A 81 7.06 16.20 1.10
CA THR A 81 8.41 15.92 0.62
C THR A 81 9.51 16.14 1.65
N THR A 82 9.18 16.73 2.81
CA THR A 82 10.16 17.04 3.86
C THR A 82 10.62 15.79 4.62
N PRO A 83 11.84 15.80 5.22
CA PRO A 83 12.29 14.72 6.09
C PRO A 83 11.34 14.45 7.26
N GLU A 84 10.76 15.51 7.85
CA GLU A 84 9.79 15.40 8.94
C GLU A 84 8.56 14.59 8.50
N SER A 85 7.97 14.92 7.35
CA SER A 85 6.83 14.16 6.85
C SER A 85 7.20 12.73 6.46
N ARG A 86 8.40 12.51 5.89
CA ARG A 86 8.88 11.18 5.48
C ARG A 86 9.13 10.26 6.67
N ALA A 87 9.48 10.80 7.84
CA ALA A 87 9.64 10.01 9.07
C ALA A 87 8.37 9.24 9.45
N PHE A 88 7.18 9.85 9.30
CA PHE A 88 5.92 9.15 9.52
C PHE A 88 5.74 7.95 8.59
N TYR A 89 6.14 8.06 7.32
CA TYR A 89 6.07 6.93 6.39
C TYR A 89 6.97 5.77 6.84
N GLN A 90 8.17 6.06 7.34
CA GLN A 90 9.08 5.04 7.89
C GLN A 90 8.47 4.34 9.12
N GLU A 91 7.78 5.06 10.00
CA GLU A 91 7.06 4.47 11.15
C GLU A 91 6.00 3.44 10.71
N PHE A 92 5.38 3.64 9.55
CA PHE A 92 4.42 2.71 8.95
C PHE A 92 5.05 1.70 7.98
N GLY A 93 6.39 1.55 7.98
CA GLY A 93 7.11 0.53 7.23
C GLY A 93 7.33 0.85 5.75
N TRP A 94 7.18 2.11 5.33
CA TRP A 94 7.56 2.52 3.98
C TRP A 94 9.08 2.59 3.84
N VAL A 95 9.57 2.13 2.69
CA VAL A 95 10.95 2.37 2.27
C VAL A 95 11.02 3.79 1.73
N VAL A 96 11.84 4.62 2.37
CA VAL A 96 12.16 5.97 1.92
C VAL A 96 13.61 5.92 1.46
N GLU A 97 13.86 6.26 0.20
CA GLU A 97 15.22 6.42 -0.31
C GLU A 97 15.80 7.72 0.26
N ASP A 98 17.07 7.67 0.67
CA ASP A 98 17.84 8.89 0.94
C ASP A 98 18.13 9.60 -0.39
N ASP A 99 17.93 10.92 -0.43
CA ASP A 99 18.23 11.76 -1.60
C ASP A 99 19.75 11.92 -1.81
#